data_AF-A0A1V4E5N1-F1
#
_entry.id   AF-A0A1V4E5N1-F1
#
_cell.length_a   1.000
_cell.length_b   1.000
_cell.length_c   1.000
_cell.angle_alpha   90.00
_cell.angle_beta   90.00
_cell.angle_gamma   90.00
#
_symmetry.space_group_name_H-M   'P 1'
#
loop_
_entity.id
_entity.type
_entity.pdbx_description
1 polymer ?
#
loop_
_entity_poly.entity_id
_entity_poly.type
_entity_poly.pdbx_seq_one_letter_code
_entity_poly.pdbx_strand_id
1 'polypeptide(L)'
;MAPESPTVLITVTLPPRSTLEDAQRRLGLADDEVDTAYGLVPVDPAHGTYALLVTEAAGARLQGAPEARGSYQGPFANPKIEPFGPVQPKDEEEDDGDG
;
A
#
# COMPACT_ATOMS: atom_id res chain seq x y z
N MET A 1 -10.30 2.85 2.62
CA MET A 1 -10.57 1.53 2.03
C MET A 1 -9.28 0.99 1.46
N ALA A 2 -8.92 -0.24 1.83
CA ALA A 2 -7.81 -0.95 1.20
C ALA A 2 -8.27 -1.48 -0.16
N PRO A 3 -7.41 -1.50 -1.19
CA PRO A 3 -7.76 -2.09 -2.47
C PRO A 3 -7.92 -3.61 -2.33
N GLU A 4 -8.84 -4.19 -3.10
CA GLU A 4 -9.07 -5.65 -3.13
C GLU A 4 -7.98 -6.42 -3.91
N SER A 5 -7.03 -5.69 -4.49
CA SER A 5 -5.93 -6.20 -5.31
C SER A 5 -4.60 -6.12 -4.57
N PRO A 6 -3.61 -6.96 -4.93
CA PRO A 6 -2.27 -6.87 -4.34
C PRO A 6 -1.70 -5.46 -4.52
N THR A 7 -1.03 -4.99 -3.47
CA THR A 7 -0.41 -3.67 -3.43
C THR A 7 1.10 -3.77 -3.49
N VAL A 8 1.71 -2.67 -3.88
CA VAL A 8 3.15 -2.42 -3.85
C VAL A 8 3.40 -1.11 -3.15
N LEU A 9 4.55 -1.02 -2.49
CA LEU A 9 5.00 0.21 -1.86
C LEU A 9 5.73 1.07 -2.89
N ILE A 10 5.44 2.36 -2.88
CA ILE A 10 6.24 3.37 -3.58
C ILE A 10 6.63 4.47 -2.60
N THR A 11 7.75 5.14 -2.87
CA THR A 11 8.10 6.40 -2.20
C THR A 11 8.01 7.55 -3.18
N VAL A 12 7.47 8.68 -2.75
CA VAL A 12 7.28 9.88 -3.57
C VAL A 12 7.90 11.09 -2.90
N THR A 13 8.53 11.95 -3.69
CA THR A 13 9.05 13.24 -3.19
C THR A 13 7.95 14.31 -3.31
N LEU A 14 7.57 14.90 -2.18
CA LEU A 14 6.53 15.92 -2.06
C LEU A 14 6.99 17.06 -1.15
N PRO A 15 6.42 18.27 -1.30
CA PRO A 15 6.64 19.34 -0.32
C PRO A 15 6.32 18.93 1.12
N PRO A 16 6.93 19.56 2.14
CA PRO A 16 6.59 19.32 3.53
C PRO A 16 5.10 19.54 3.82
N ARG A 17 4.50 18.67 4.64
CA ARG A 17 3.06 18.70 5.00
C ARG A 17 2.10 18.41 3.84
N SER A 18 2.58 17.72 2.79
CA SER A 18 1.72 17.24 1.71
C SER A 18 0.74 16.18 2.20
N THR A 19 -0.40 16.10 1.53
CA THR A 19 -1.51 15.18 1.81
C THR A 19 -1.51 13.99 0.85
N LEU A 20 -2.32 12.98 1.14
CA LEU A 20 -2.51 11.86 0.23
C LEU A 20 -3.06 12.34 -1.13
N GLU A 21 -3.96 13.32 -1.15
CA GLU A 21 -4.49 13.91 -2.39
C GLU A 21 -3.38 14.57 -3.23
N ASP A 22 -2.40 15.21 -2.59
CA ASP A 22 -1.23 15.76 -3.30
C ASP A 22 -0.38 14.67 -3.97
N ALA A 23 -0.21 13.54 -3.28
CA ALA A 23 0.47 12.38 -3.85
C ALA A 23 -0.29 11.81 -5.06
N GLN A 24 -1.61 11.66 -4.93
CA GLN A 24 -2.48 11.16 -6.00
C GLN A 24 -2.42 12.05 -7.23
N ARG A 25 -2.56 13.37 -7.06
CA ARG A 25 -2.45 14.34 -8.16
C ARG A 25 -1.08 14.31 -8.82
N ARG A 26 -0.01 14.21 -8.03
CA ARG A 26 1.36 14.20 -8.56
C ARG A 26 1.65 12.95 -9.37
N LEU A 27 1.07 11.81 -9.01
CA LEU A 27 1.31 10.52 -9.65
C LEU A 27 0.22 10.13 -10.66
N GLY A 28 -0.86 10.91 -10.76
CA GLY A 28 -2.01 10.56 -11.59
C GLY A 28 -2.64 9.24 -11.15
N LEU A 29 -2.88 9.11 -9.84
CA LEU A 29 -3.54 7.96 -9.22
C LEU A 29 -5.01 8.29 -8.92
N ALA A 30 -5.88 7.32 -9.13
CA ALA A 30 -7.26 7.35 -8.66
C ALA A 30 -7.37 6.80 -7.23
N ASP A 31 -8.46 7.14 -6.53
CA ASP A 31 -8.66 6.73 -5.12
C ASP A 31 -8.75 5.20 -4.93
N ASP A 32 -9.19 4.46 -5.96
CA ASP A 32 -9.24 2.99 -5.95
C ASP A 32 -7.89 2.34 -6.26
N GLU A 33 -6.92 3.10 -6.77
CA GLU A 33 -5.56 2.66 -7.00
C GLU A 33 -4.67 2.80 -5.74
N VAL A 34 -5.18 3.41 -4.67
CA VAL A 34 -4.44 3.76 -3.46
C VAL A 34 -5.05 3.09 -2.23
N ASP A 35 -4.20 2.52 -1.38
CA ASP A 35 -4.65 2.09 -0.06
C ASP A 35 -4.81 3.29 0.87
N THR A 36 -6.04 3.79 0.94
CA THR A 36 -6.39 4.91 1.82
C THR A 36 -6.45 4.53 3.29
N ALA A 37 -6.45 3.23 3.64
CA ALA A 37 -6.29 2.77 5.02
C ALA A 37 -4.82 2.85 5.46
N TYR A 38 -3.88 2.55 4.57
CA TYR A 38 -2.45 2.81 4.77
C TYR A 38 -2.14 4.31 4.76
N GLY A 39 -2.71 5.05 3.81
CA GLY A 39 -2.58 6.50 3.68
C GLY A 39 -1.20 6.95 3.20
N LEU A 40 -0.83 8.19 3.57
CA LEU A 40 0.47 8.78 3.23
C LEU A 40 1.36 8.80 4.48
N VAL A 41 2.44 8.02 4.45
CA VAL A 41 3.33 7.85 5.59
C VAL A 41 4.61 8.68 5.39
N PRO A 42 4.97 9.61 6.28
CA PRO A 42 6.23 10.33 6.19
C PRO A 42 7.39 9.39 6.52
N VAL A 43 8.31 9.20 5.56
CA VAL A 43 9.53 8.39 5.75
C VAL A 43 10.71 9.29 6.09
N ASP A 44 10.87 10.38 5.33
CA ASP A 44 11.86 11.41 5.58
C ASP A 44 11.25 12.78 5.24
N PRO A 45 10.46 13.36 6.17
CA PRO A 45 9.76 14.62 5.91
C PRO A 45 10.70 15.82 5.76
N ALA A 46 11.94 15.73 6.24
CA ALA A 46 12.94 16.78 6.05
C ALA A 46 13.36 16.90 4.57
N HIS A 47 13.40 15.77 3.86
CA HIS A 47 13.67 15.71 2.42
C HIS A 47 12.41 15.51 1.57
N GLY A 48 11.23 15.54 2.20
CA GLY A 48 9.95 15.42 1.51
C GLY A 48 9.66 14.00 1.00
N THR A 49 10.23 12.96 1.60
CA THR A 49 9.99 11.57 1.19
C THR A 49 8.81 10.98 1.95
N TYR A 50 7.81 10.51 1.22
CA TYR A 50 6.63 9.87 1.76
C TYR A 50 6.42 8.51 1.09
N ALA A 51 5.85 7.56 1.82
CA ALA A 51 5.45 6.25 1.33
C ALA A 51 3.92 6.15 1.22
N LEU A 52 3.48 5.40 0.21
CA LEU A 52 2.09 5.00 0.03
C LEU A 52 2.04 3.60 -0.60
N LEU A 53 0.96 2.88 -0.33
CA LEU A 53 0.65 1.63 -1.00
C LEU A 53 -0.29 1.92 -2.18
N VAL A 54 0.06 1.38 -3.34
CA VAL A 54 -0.75 1.46 -4.56
C VAL A 54 -1.01 0.07 -5.10
N THR A 55 -2.02 -0.11 -5.93
CA THR A 55 -2.24 -1.39 -6.63
C THR A 55 -1.03 -1.75 -7.50
N GLU A 56 -0.75 -3.04 -7.67
CA GLU A 56 0.33 -3.50 -8.56
C GLU A 56 0.19 -2.95 -9.98
N ALA A 57 -1.04 -2.88 -10.50
CA ALA A 57 -1.33 -2.32 -11.82
C ALA A 57 -0.93 -0.84 -11.92
N ALA A 58 -1.25 -0.03 -10.90
CA ALA A 58 -0.84 1.37 -10.85
C ALA A 58 0.68 1.51 -10.73
N GLY A 59 1.33 0.69 -9.90
CA GLY A 59 2.79 0.65 -9.78
C GLY A 59 3.49 0.33 -11.11
N ALA A 60 2.98 -0.66 -11.85
CA ALA A 60 3.50 -1.01 -13.18
C ALA A 60 3.28 0.11 -14.21
N ARG A 61 2.11 0.76 -14.19
CA ARG A 61 1.80 1.93 -15.04
C ARG A 61 2.77 3.08 -14.78
N LEU A 62 3.05 3.38 -13.52
CA LEU A 62 4.00 4.44 -13.14
C LEU A 62 5.42 4.17 -13.68
N GLN A 63 5.89 2.92 -13.70
CA GLN A 63 7.22 2.58 -14.25
C GLN A 63 7.34 2.92 -15.74
N GLY A 64 6.23 2.80 -16.48
CA GLY A 64 6.15 3.12 -17.91
C GLY A 64 5.92 4.60 -18.21
N ALA A 65 5.55 5.42 -17.23
CA ALA A 65 5.18 6.82 -17.43
C ALA A 65 6.40 7.76 -17.34
N PRO A 66 6.83 8.42 -18.44
CA PRO A 66 7.99 9.30 -18.44
C PRO A 66 7.78 10.58 -17.60
N GLU A 67 6.54 11.05 -17.47
CA GLU A 67 6.20 12.25 -16.67
C GLU A 67 6.34 12.04 -15.16
N ALA A 68 6.28 10.79 -14.68
CA ALA A 68 6.47 10.47 -13.26
C ALA A 68 7.94 10.15 -12.90
N ARG A 69 8.84 10.04 -13.90
CA ARG A 69 10.24 9.69 -13.66
C ARG A 69 10.94 10.71 -12.75
N GLY A 70 11.58 10.20 -11.70
CA GLY A 70 12.32 11.01 -10.73
C GLY A 70 11.45 11.66 -9.64
N SER A 71 10.12 11.58 -9.75
CA SER A 71 9.23 12.03 -8.68
C SER A 71 8.93 10.94 -7.63
N TYR A 72 9.28 9.69 -7.92
CA TYR A 72 9.05 8.55 -7.03
C TYR A 72 10.12 7.44 -7.20
N GLN A 73 10.18 6.49 -6.26
CA GLN A 73 10.96 5.25 -6.32
C GLN A 73 10.09 4.02 -6.04
N GLY A 74 10.53 2.86 -6.54
CA GLY A 74 9.79 1.59 -6.50
C GLY A 74 9.19 1.23 -7.86
N PRO A 75 8.15 0.39 -7.90
CA PRO A 75 7.52 -0.37 -6.82
C PRO A 75 8.47 -1.29 -6.05
N PHE A 76 8.26 -1.35 -4.74
CA PHE A 76 8.83 -2.33 -3.82
C PHE A 76 7.74 -3.34 -3.45
N ALA A 77 8.10 -4.62 -3.36
CA ALA A 77 7.13 -5.68 -3.06
C ALA A 77 6.50 -5.51 -1.67
N ASN A 78 5.20 -5.75 -1.55
CA ASN A 78 4.46 -5.82 -0.29
C ASN A 78 3.77 -7.19 -0.14
N PRO A 79 4.55 -8.28 -0.01
CA PRO A 79 3.99 -9.63 0.07
C PRO A 79 3.18 -9.80 1.36
N LYS A 80 2.03 -10.46 1.24
CA LYS A 80 1.25 -10.88 2.41
C LYS A 80 2.05 -11.89 3.23
N ILE A 81 2.13 -11.66 4.54
CA ILE A 81 2.73 -12.63 5.47
C ILE A 81 1.72 -13.76 5.65
N GLU A 82 2.07 -14.95 5.17
CA GLU A 82 1.31 -16.18 5.42
C GLU A 82 1.82 -16.85 6.71
N PRO A 83 0.95 -17.56 7.46
CA PRO A 83 1.37 -18.28 8.65
C PRO A 83 2.43 -19.33 8.31
N PHE A 84 3.39 -19.52 9.21
CA PHE A 84 4.35 -20.61 9.10
C PHE A 84 3.69 -21.92 9.53
N GLY A 85 3.69 -22.91 8.65
CA GLY A 85 3.15 -24.25 8.92
C GLY A 85 1.63 -24.35 8.70
N PRO A 86 1.06 -25.57 8.84
CA PRO A 86 -0.36 -25.80 8.62
C PRO A 86 -1.19 -24.95 9.61
N VAL A 87 -2.20 -24.25 9.09
CA VAL A 87 -3.23 -23.59 9.92
C VAL A 87 -3.88 -24.67 10.79
N GLN A 88 -3.68 -24.60 12.10
CA GLN A 88 -4.43 -25.47 13.00
C GLN A 88 -5.90 -25.09 12.89
N PRO A 89 -6.81 -26.03 12.59
CA PRO A 89 -8.23 -25.74 12.70
C PRO A 89 -8.46 -25.27 14.14
N LYS A 90 -9.20 -24.17 14.29
CA LYS A 90 -9.71 -23.81 15.62
C LYS A 90 -10.59 -24.99 16.01
N ASP A 91 -10.18 -25.72 17.05
CA ASP A 91 -11.02 -26.74 17.66
C ASP A 91 -12.40 -26.11 17.85
N GLU A 92 -13.38 -26.65 17.13
CA GLU A 92 -14.77 -26.34 17.32
C GLU A 92 -15.03 -26.58 18.81
N GLU A 93 -15.42 -25.53 19.54
CA GLU A 93 -15.98 -25.64 20.89
C GLU A 93 -17.32 -26.39 20.77
N GLU A 94 -17.25 -27.68 20.47
CA GLU A 94 -18.24 -28.68 20.81
C GLU A 94 -17.89 -29.13 22.24
N ASP A 95 -18.24 -28.29 23.23
CA ASP A 95 -18.58 -28.84 24.54
C ASP A 95 -20.11 -28.98 24.54
N ASP A 96 -20.51 -30.13 24.03
CA ASP A 96 -21.83 -30.73 24.20
C ASP A 96 -22.33 -30.53 25.64
N GLY A 97 -23.58 -30.08 25.77
CA GLY A 97 -24.30 -30.29 27.01
C GLY A 97 -24.56 -31.79 27.23
N ASP A 98 -24.52 -32.21 28.51
CA ASP A 98 -25.54 -33.01 29.20
C ASP A 98 -24.96 -33.63 30.49
N GLY A 99 -25.70 -33.55 31.61
CA GLY A 99 -25.41 -34.27 32.86
C GLY A 99 -25.73 -33.53 34.15
#